data_AF-A0A6J6E5L3-F1
#
_entry.id   AF-A0A6J6E5L3-F1
#
_cell.length_a   1.000
_cell.length_b   1.000
_cell.length_c   1.000
_cell.angle_alpha   90.00
_cell.angle_beta   90.00
_cell.angle_gamma   90.00
#
_symmetry.space_group_name_H-M   'P 1'
#
loop_
_entity.id
_entity.type
_entity.pdbx_description
1 polymer ?
#
loop_
_entity_poly.entity_id
_entity_poly.type
_entity_poly.pdbx_seq_one_letter_code
_entity_poly.pdbx_strand_id
1 'polypeptide(L)'
;MGAFDRRSILVGAFNGLFFALPAAILQRTVFSGTALAGVMLAIVFFAGALAGYAAARPLPPHALPHGAAAGVVTFCGAEIVYLIATRNFSEPLGLLIGIILFALIFASLGTIGAMVAVSRGARTR
;
A
#
# COMPACT_ATOMS: atom_id res chain seq x y z
N MET A 1 -10.36 -24.65 -2.91
CA MET A 1 -9.96 -23.24 -3.12
C MET A 1 -9.73 -22.63 -1.75
N GLY A 2 -8.48 -22.64 -1.26
CA GLY A 2 -8.16 -22.14 0.08
C GLY A 2 -8.39 -20.64 0.14
N ALA A 3 -9.30 -20.21 1.01
CA ALA A 3 -9.74 -18.82 1.12
C ALA A 3 -8.57 -17.88 1.39
N PHE A 4 -8.59 -16.71 0.76
CA PHE A 4 -7.71 -15.59 1.12
C PHE A 4 -7.74 -15.40 2.64
N ASP A 5 -6.58 -15.51 3.28
CA ASP A 5 -6.41 -15.21 4.69
C ASP A 5 -6.51 -13.70 4.90
N ARG A 6 -7.74 -13.26 5.14
CA ARG A 6 -8.09 -11.86 5.41
C ARG A 6 -7.27 -11.29 6.57
N ARG A 7 -6.93 -12.12 7.57
CA ARG A 7 -6.17 -11.65 8.73
C ARG A 7 -4.76 -11.25 8.34
N SER A 8 -4.09 -12.06 7.51
CA SER A 8 -2.75 -11.73 7.01
C SER A 8 -2.75 -10.46 6.17
N ILE A 9 -3.76 -10.29 5.30
CA ILE A 9 -3.94 -9.08 4.48
C ILE A 9 -4.13 -7.85 5.36
N LEU A 10 -5.03 -7.92 6.36
CA LEU A 10 -5.34 -6.80 7.23
C LEU A 10 -4.15 -6.39 8.10
N VAL A 11 -3.40 -7.35 8.64
CA VAL A 11 -2.17 -7.08 9.41
C VAL A 11 -1.12 -6.41 8.52
N GLY A 12 -0.93 -6.91 7.29
CA GLY A 12 -0.04 -6.29 6.33
C GLY A 12 -0.46 -4.85 5.99
N ALA A 13 -1.74 -4.65 5.68
CA ALA A 13 -2.28 -3.35 5.33
C ALA A 13 -2.19 -2.33 6.47
N PHE A 14 -2.45 -2.76 7.71
CA PHE A 14 -2.32 -1.91 8.89
C PHE A 14 -0.88 -1.42 9.08
N ASN A 15 0.09 -2.32 8.92
CA ASN A 15 1.51 -1.95 8.97
C ASN A 15 1.88 -0.97 7.86
N GLY A 16 1.37 -1.17 6.64
CA GLY A 16 1.54 -0.23 5.54
C GLY A 16 0.96 1.15 5.85
N LEU A 17 -0.27 1.20 6.34
CA LEU A 17 -0.97 2.45 6.68
C LEU A 17 -0.24 3.27 7.73
N PHE A 18 0.37 2.62 8.72
CA PHE A 18 1.13 3.29 9.76
C PHE A 18 2.28 4.14 9.22
N PHE A 19 2.91 3.72 8.12
CA PHE A 19 3.96 4.50 7.45
C PHE A 19 3.40 5.42 6.36
N ALA A 20 2.40 4.95 5.61
CA ALA A 20 1.83 5.70 4.49
C ALA A 20 1.10 6.97 4.95
N LEU A 21 0.32 6.90 6.03
CA LEU A 21 -0.52 8.03 6.47
C LEU A 21 0.30 9.26 6.91
N PRO A 22 1.28 9.15 7.83
CA PRO A 22 2.08 10.32 8.22
C PRO A 22 2.86 10.91 7.03
N ALA A 23 3.41 10.06 6.16
CA ALA A 23 4.13 10.49 4.97
C ALA A 23 3.21 11.24 3.99
N ALA A 24 2.02 10.71 3.71
CA ALA A 24 1.04 11.36 2.85
C ALA A 24 0.55 12.70 3.43
N ILE A 25 0.36 12.78 4.75
CA ILE A 25 -0.01 14.03 5.42
C ILE A 25 1.13 15.05 5.29
N LEU A 26 2.36 14.69 5.65
CA LEU A 26 3.52 15.59 5.57
C LEU A 26 3.81 16.05 4.13
N GLN A 27 3.66 15.15 3.15
CA GLN A 27 3.77 15.46 1.73
C GLN A 27 2.84 16.61 1.33
N ARG A 28 1.59 16.55 1.81
CA ARG A 28 0.54 17.50 1.44
C ARG A 28 0.59 18.80 2.24
N THR A 29 0.86 18.73 3.54
CA THR A 29 0.72 19.88 4.44
C THR A 29 2.00 20.67 4.59
N VAL A 30 3.15 20.01 4.67
CA VAL A 30 4.44 20.64 4.97
C VAL A 30 5.30 20.80 3.71
N PHE A 31 5.32 19.77 2.85
CA PHE A 31 6.30 19.70 1.75
C PHE A 31 5.71 19.95 0.36
N SER A 32 4.47 20.40 0.27
CA SER A 32 3.80 20.65 -1.02
C SER A 32 4.63 21.58 -1.90
N GLY A 33 4.87 21.18 -3.15
CA GLY A 33 5.65 21.97 -4.13
C GLY A 33 7.17 21.92 -3.95
N THR A 34 7.70 21.08 -3.05
CA THR A 34 9.14 20.92 -2.83
C THR A 34 9.65 19.55 -3.28
N ALA A 35 10.97 19.40 -3.43
CA ALA A 35 11.60 18.10 -3.70
C ALA A 35 11.29 17.04 -2.61
N LEU A 36 11.05 17.48 -1.37
CA LEU A 36 10.69 16.60 -0.25
C LEU A 36 9.31 15.95 -0.44
N ALA A 37 8.41 16.52 -1.25
CA ALA A 37 7.16 15.85 -1.61
C ALA A 37 7.41 14.53 -2.35
N GLY A 38 8.40 14.50 -3.25
CA GLY A 38 8.81 13.28 -3.95
C GLY A 38 9.38 12.22 -3.00
N VAL A 39 10.12 12.65 -1.97
CA VAL A 39 10.64 11.74 -0.93
C VAL A 39 9.50 11.12 -0.12
N MET A 40 8.52 11.93 0.29
CA MET A 40 7.34 11.41 1.01
C MET A 40 6.54 10.44 0.14
N LEU A 41 6.38 10.74 -1.16
CA LEU A 41 5.73 9.81 -2.10
C LEU A 41 6.50 8.49 -2.22
N ALA A 42 7.84 8.53 -2.25
CA ALA A 42 8.66 7.33 -2.23
C ALA A 42 8.48 6.51 -0.94
N ILE A 43 8.34 7.18 0.22
CA ILE A 43 8.02 6.52 1.50
C ILE A 43 6.64 5.86 1.44
N VAL A 44 5.64 6.53 0.86
CA VAL A 44 4.29 5.99 0.66
C VAL A 44 4.32 4.75 -0.24
N PHE A 45 5.10 4.75 -1.33
CA PHE A 45 5.31 3.55 -2.15
C PHE A 45 6.03 2.44 -1.40
N PHE A 46 7.05 2.78 -0.61
CA PHE A 46 7.76 1.82 0.22
C PHE A 46 6.84 1.17 1.26
N ALA A 47 5.89 1.92 1.82
CA ALA A 47 4.88 1.42 2.72
C ALA A 47 3.96 0.38 2.06
N GLY A 48 3.62 0.55 0.77
CA GLY A 48 2.91 -0.46 -0.02
C GLY A 48 3.69 -1.77 -0.15
N ALA A 49 5.00 -1.71 -0.36
CA ALA A 49 5.86 -2.89 -0.39
C ALA A 49 5.99 -3.55 1.00
N LEU A 50 6.13 -2.75 2.06
CA LEU A 50 6.15 -3.24 3.45
C LEU A 50 4.85 -3.97 3.81
N ALA A 51 3.69 -3.45 3.37
CA ALA A 51 2.41 -4.08 3.58
C ALA A 51 2.36 -5.48 2.96
N GLY A 52 2.81 -5.59 1.70
CA GLY A 52 2.88 -6.85 0.99
C GLY A 52 3.85 -7.85 1.61
N TYR A 53 5.02 -7.37 2.06
CA TYR A 53 5.98 -8.19 2.81
C TYR A 53 5.38 -8.74 4.11
N ALA A 54 4.75 -7.87 4.91
CA ALA A 54 4.14 -8.26 6.17
C ALA A 54 2.99 -9.27 5.99
N ALA A 55 2.16 -9.11 4.95
CA ALA A 55 1.08 -10.04 4.63
C ALA A 55 1.57 -11.41 4.13
N ALA A 56 2.74 -11.47 3.49
CA ALA A 56 3.32 -12.70 2.97
C ALA A 56 4.29 -13.40 3.94
N ARG A 57 4.76 -12.70 4.98
CA ARG A 57 5.71 -13.22 5.98
C ARG A 57 5.25 -14.51 6.67
N PRO A 58 3.95 -14.73 6.99
CA PRO A 58 3.47 -15.99 7.56
C PRO A 58 3.46 -17.17 6.58
N LEU A 59 3.84 -16.93 5.31
CA LEU A 59 3.76 -17.89 4.21
C LEU A 59 2.35 -18.51 4.02
N PRO A 60 1.28 -17.68 3.91
CA PRO A 60 -0.06 -18.20 3.64
C PRO A 60 -0.11 -18.89 2.26
N PRO A 61 -1.05 -19.82 2.05
CA PRO A 61 -1.31 -20.37 0.72
C PRO A 61 -1.63 -19.21 -0.25
N HIS A 62 -0.91 -19.14 -1.36
CA HIS A 62 -0.96 -18.03 -2.33
C HIS A 62 -0.44 -16.68 -1.80
N ALA A 63 0.76 -16.65 -1.20
CA ALA A 63 1.38 -15.44 -0.63
C ALA A 63 1.47 -14.22 -1.57
N LEU A 64 1.67 -14.40 -2.88
CA LEU A 64 1.79 -13.30 -3.84
C LEU A 64 0.47 -12.51 -3.99
N PRO A 65 -0.70 -13.16 -4.25
CA PRO A 65 -1.99 -12.48 -4.20
C PRO A 65 -2.30 -11.79 -2.87
N HIS A 66 -1.86 -12.35 -1.73
CA HIS A 66 -2.05 -11.72 -0.42
C HIS A 66 -1.24 -10.43 -0.30
N GLY A 67 -0.02 -10.41 -0.84
CA GLY A 67 0.80 -9.22 -0.92
C GLY A 67 0.16 -8.13 -1.77
N ALA A 68 -0.32 -8.49 -2.95
CA ALA A 68 -1.04 -7.58 -3.84
C ALA A 68 -2.28 -6.97 -3.15
N ALA A 69 -3.10 -7.83 -2.53
CA ALA A 69 -4.30 -7.39 -1.80
C ALA A 69 -3.94 -6.46 -0.63
N ALA A 70 -2.89 -6.76 0.14
CA ALA A 70 -2.45 -5.91 1.24
C ALA A 70 -1.98 -4.54 0.75
N GLY A 71 -1.27 -4.48 -0.38
CA GLY A 71 -0.90 -3.24 -1.04
C GLY A 71 -2.13 -2.40 -1.42
N VAL A 72 -3.11 -3.01 -2.09
CA VAL A 72 -4.37 -2.32 -2.47
C VAL A 72 -5.13 -1.82 -1.25
N VAL A 73 -5.30 -2.65 -0.22
CA VAL A 73 -6.02 -2.25 1.02
C VAL A 73 -5.30 -1.11 1.72
N THR A 74 -3.96 -1.10 1.71
CA THR A 74 -3.15 0.02 2.24
C THR A 74 -3.46 1.31 1.49
N PHE A 75 -3.43 1.26 0.16
CA PHE A 75 -3.75 2.41 -0.67
C PHE A 75 -5.18 2.90 -0.42
N CYS A 76 -6.16 2.00 -0.45
CA CYS A 76 -7.56 2.36 -0.20
C CYS A 76 -7.76 3.01 1.18
N GLY A 77 -7.10 2.51 2.22
CA GLY A 77 -7.15 3.13 3.55
C GLY A 77 -6.57 4.55 3.56
N ALA A 78 -5.43 4.76 2.89
CA ALA A 78 -4.80 6.08 2.79
C ALA A 78 -5.65 7.05 1.95
N GLU A 79 -6.20 6.57 0.85
CA GLU A 79 -7.05 7.34 -0.05
C GLU A 79 -8.37 7.74 0.62
N ILE A 80 -9.02 6.85 1.39
CA ILE A 80 -10.22 7.19 2.15
C ILE A 80 -9.94 8.36 3.12
N VAL A 81 -8.82 8.31 3.85
CA VAL A 81 -8.42 9.40 4.75
C VAL A 81 -8.18 10.70 3.97
N TYR A 82 -7.52 10.60 2.81
CA TYR A 82 -7.29 11.75 1.91
C TYR A 82 -8.60 12.35 1.39
N LEU A 83 -9.56 11.51 0.98
CA LEU A 83 -10.85 11.95 0.47
C LEU A 83 -11.69 12.61 1.56
N ILE A 84 -11.69 12.06 2.79
CA ILE A 84 -12.37 12.67 3.94
C ILE A 84 -11.76 14.05 4.26
N ALA A 85 -10.43 14.19 4.15
CA ALA A 85 -9.74 15.45 4.37
C ALA A 85 -10.00 16.48 3.25
N THR A 86 -10.33 16.03 2.04
CA THR A 86 -10.52 16.89 0.86
C THR A 86 -12.00 17.08 0.59
N ARG A 87 -12.59 18.19 1.07
CA ARG A 87 -14.05 18.40 0.97
C ARG A 87 -14.57 18.81 -0.41
N ASN A 88 -13.71 19.24 -1.34
CA ASN A 88 -14.11 19.72 -2.67
C ASN A 88 -13.36 18.97 -3.77
N PHE A 89 -14.09 18.38 -4.71
CA PHE A 89 -13.56 17.72 -5.90
C PHE A 89 -14.16 18.37 -7.15
N SER A 90 -13.32 19.02 -7.94
CA SER A 90 -13.72 19.68 -9.19
C SER A 90 -13.71 18.72 -10.40
N GLU A 91 -12.97 17.60 -10.34
CA GLU A 91 -12.80 16.67 -11.46
C GLU A 91 -12.95 15.19 -11.03
N PRO A 92 -14.17 14.63 -11.02
CA PRO A 92 -14.41 13.28 -10.52
C PRO A 92 -13.82 12.16 -11.39
N LEU A 93 -13.73 12.36 -12.71
CA LEU A 93 -13.16 11.37 -13.63
C LEU A 93 -11.64 11.27 -13.49
N GLY A 94 -10.94 12.39 -13.36
CA GLY A 94 -9.49 12.40 -13.13
C GLY A 94 -9.13 11.73 -11.81
N LEU A 95 -9.93 11.97 -10.77
CA LEU A 95 -9.80 11.32 -9.47
C LEU A 95 -9.98 9.80 -9.57
N LEU A 96 -11.04 9.33 -10.24
CA LEU A 96 -11.28 7.90 -10.42
C LEU A 96 -10.12 7.20 -11.16
N ILE A 97 -9.64 7.79 -12.25
CA ILE A 97 -8.50 7.24 -13.02
C ILE A 97 -7.24 7.20 -12.15
N GLY A 98 -6.97 8.27 -11.38
CA GLY A 98 -5.87 8.31 -10.43
C GLY A 98 -5.95 7.18 -9.40
N ILE A 99 -7.12 6.97 -8.79
CA ILE A 99 -7.35 5.90 -7.81
C ILE A 99 -7.06 4.52 -8.42
N ILE A 100 -7.54 4.26 -9.63
CA ILE A 100 -7.33 2.97 -10.31
C ILE A 100 -5.83 2.75 -10.58
N LEU A 101 -5.14 3.75 -11.13
CA LEU A 101 -3.72 3.65 -11.43
C LEU A 101 -2.87 3.45 -10.18
N PHE A 102 -3.13 4.20 -9.11
CA PHE A 102 -2.41 4.05 -7.86
C PHE A 102 -2.72 2.71 -7.18
N ALA A 103 -3.95 2.21 -7.24
CA ALA A 103 -4.30 0.88 -6.75
C ALA A 103 -3.49 -0.22 -7.45
N LEU A 104 -3.32 -0.13 -8.78
CA LEU A 104 -2.50 -1.06 -9.57
C LEU A 104 -1.00 -0.97 -9.20
N ILE A 105 -0.49 0.24 -9.01
CA ILE A 105 0.89 0.45 -8.56
C ILE A 105 1.09 -0.19 -7.18
N PHE A 106 0.17 0.04 -6.25
CA PHE A 106 0.24 -0.55 -4.90
C PHE A 106 0.07 -2.07 -4.90
N ALA A 107 -0.77 -2.62 -5.78
CA ALA A 107 -0.84 -4.07 -5.99
C ALA A 107 0.51 -4.63 -6.44
N SER A 108 1.18 -3.94 -7.37
CA SER A 108 2.50 -4.33 -7.89
C SER A 108 3.57 -4.25 -6.79
N LEU A 109 3.61 -3.14 -6.04
CA LEU A 109 4.53 -2.94 -4.92
C LEU A 109 4.30 -3.98 -3.81
N GLY A 110 3.05 -4.24 -3.46
CA GLY A 110 2.69 -5.27 -2.49
C GLY A 110 3.11 -6.68 -2.95
N THR A 111 2.99 -6.96 -4.24
CA THR A 111 3.49 -8.21 -4.83
C THR A 111 5.01 -8.33 -4.72
N ILE A 112 5.75 -7.25 -5.00
CA ILE A 112 7.22 -7.20 -4.85
C ILE A 112 7.61 -7.46 -3.40
N GLY A 113 6.94 -6.81 -2.44
CA GLY A 113 7.13 -7.05 -1.01
C GLY A 113 6.91 -8.51 -0.63
N ALA A 114 5.86 -9.13 -1.17
CA ALA A 114 5.58 -10.54 -0.96
C ALA A 114 6.64 -11.47 -1.57
N MET A 115 7.17 -11.17 -2.76
CA MET A 115 8.28 -11.93 -3.36
C MET A 115 9.52 -11.93 -2.44
N VAL A 116 9.84 -10.80 -1.82
CA VAL A 116 10.93 -10.70 -0.85
C VAL A 116 10.67 -11.55 0.40
N ALA A 117 9.44 -11.57 0.91
CA ALA A 117 9.07 -12.42 2.05
C ALA A 117 9.20 -13.92 1.72
N VAL A 118 8.68 -14.33 0.56
CA VAL A 118 8.70 -15.72 0.10
C VAL A 118 10.13 -16.19 -0.16
N SER A 119 10.95 -15.38 -0.86
CA SER A 119 12.36 -15.74 -1.13
C SER A 119 13.20 -15.88 0.15
N ARG A 120 12.93 -15.07 1.18
CA ARG A 120 13.56 -15.22 2.51
C ARG A 120 13.06 -16.47 3.25
N GLY A 121 11.76 -16.76 3.19
CA GLY A 121 11.18 -17.97 3.78
C GLY A 121 11.67 -19.26 3.12
N ALA A 122 11.96 -19.22 1.82
CA ALA A 122 12.53 -20.35 1.08
C ALA A 122 13.99 -20.65 1.43
N ARG A 123 14.79 -19.64 1.82
CA ARG A 123 16.20 -19.83 2.22
C ARG A 123 16.39 -20.40 3.62
N THR A 124 15.34 -20.39 4.44
CA THR A 124 15.40 -20.83 5.84
C THR A 124 14.79 -22.22 6.06
N ARG A 125 14.37 -22.89 4.98
CA ARG A 125 13.98 -24.30 4.93
C ARG A 125 15.05 -25.09 4.18
#